data_AF-A0A952A4E6-F1
#
_entry.id   AF-A0A952A4E6-F1
#
_cell.length_a   1.000
_cell.length_b   1.000
_cell.length_c   1.000
_cell.angle_alpha   90.00
_cell.angle_beta   90.00
_cell.angle_gamma   90.00
#
_symmetry.space_group_name_H-M   'P 1'
#
loop_
_entity.id
_entity.type
_entity.pdbx_description
1 polymer ?
#
loop_
_entity_poly.entity_id
_entity_poly.type
_entity_poly.pdbx_seq_one_letter_code
_entity_poly.pdbx_strand_id
1 'polypeptide(L)'
;MQDMATELVELGNGMVSLEFDPGDAPDVKAAIKRLYGAWTSEKHGVDTTLRFGGEQFVLMQEWDEAAILPLSMAGAEMLRVLKPSLADTALFESTMELSRAVREVQPEFRPPNDKNLKSAG
;
A
#
# COMPACT_ATOMS: atom_id res chain seq x y z
N MET A 1 11.66 -6.71 5.80
CA MET A 1 10.29 -6.56 5.27
C MET A 1 9.51 -5.96 6.43
N GLN A 2 9.16 -4.68 6.37
CA GLN A 2 8.27 -4.10 7.36
C GLN A 2 6.85 -4.42 6.90
N ASP A 3 6.07 -5.07 7.76
CA ASP A 3 4.63 -5.14 7.57
C ASP A 3 4.09 -3.69 7.65
N MET A 4 3.30 -3.27 6.66
CA MET A 4 2.59 -1.99 6.72
C MET A 4 1.67 -1.98 7.94
N ALA A 5 1.96 -1.12 8.91
CA ALA A 5 1.20 -1.01 10.15
C ALA A 5 0.02 -0.08 9.89
N THR A 6 -1.07 -0.64 9.36
CA THR A 6 -2.31 0.10 9.13
C THR A 6 -3.46 -0.57 9.88
N GLU A 7 -4.29 0.20 10.55
CA GLU A 7 -5.44 -0.27 11.32
C GLU A 7 -6.68 0.57 11.01
N LEU A 8 -7.84 -0.08 11.06
CA LEU A 8 -9.12 0.61 10.96
C LEU A 8 -9.79 0.58 12.34
N VAL A 9 -9.87 1.75 12.99
CA VAL A 9 -10.41 1.90 14.34
C VAL A 9 -11.84 2.41 14.26
N GLU A 10 -12.79 1.71 14.88
CA GLU A 10 -14.18 2.16 14.99
C GLU A 10 -14.30 3.28 16.03
N LEU A 11 -14.81 4.45 15.62
CA LEU A 11 -14.96 5.64 16.48
C LEU A 11 -16.35 5.71 17.15
N GLY A 12 -17.23 4.76 16.84
CA GLY A 12 -18.66 4.80 17.20
C GLY A 12 -19.53 5.47 16.14
N ASN A 13 -20.85 5.28 16.23
CA ASN A 13 -21.84 5.79 15.26
C ASN A 13 -21.63 5.35 13.79
N GLY A 14 -20.91 4.24 13.57
CA GLY A 14 -20.57 3.72 12.24
C GLY A 14 -19.36 4.40 11.58
N MET A 15 -18.73 5.37 12.24
CA MET A 15 -17.54 6.07 11.74
C MET A 15 -16.27 5.27 12.06
N VAL A 16 -15.25 5.42 11.21
CA VAL A 16 -13.94 4.77 11.38
C VAL A 16 -12.80 5.77 11.20
N SER A 17 -11.68 5.52 11.85
CA SER A 17 -10.38 6.15 11.61
C SER A 17 -9.49 5.15 10.88
N LEU A 18 -8.74 5.59 9.88
CA LEU A 18 -7.63 4.82 9.31
C LEU A 18 -6.33 5.32 9.94
N GLU A 19 -5.74 4.50 10.80
CA GLU A 19 -4.52 4.78 11.53
C GLU A 19 -3.34 4.05 10.87
N PHE A 20 -2.20 4.74 10.76
CA PHE A 20 -1.02 4.21 10.10
C PHE A 20 0.27 4.88 10.58
N ASP A 21 1.39 4.15 10.45
CA ASP A 21 2.72 4.71 10.65
C ASP A 21 3.00 5.83 9.61
N PRO A 22 3.50 7.02 9.99
CA PRO A 22 3.82 8.08 9.05
C PRO A 22 4.76 7.67 7.91
N GLY A 23 5.60 6.66 8.11
CA GLY A 23 6.45 6.03 7.09
C GLY A 23 5.67 5.33 5.98
N ASP A 24 4.45 4.84 6.28
CA ASP A 24 3.54 4.18 5.33
C ASP A 24 2.65 5.18 4.57
N ALA A 25 2.76 6.48 4.85
CA ALA A 25 2.00 7.53 4.15
C ALA A 25 2.10 7.50 2.61
N PRO A 26 3.27 7.19 1.99
CA PRO A 26 3.37 7.03 0.54
C PRO A 26 2.48 5.91 -0.02
N ASP A 27 2.38 4.78 0.69
CA ASP A 27 1.57 3.64 0.28
C ASP A 27 0.08 3.91 0.47
N VAL A 28 -0.29 4.56 1.57
CA VAL A 28 -1.65 5.06 1.79
C VAL A 28 -2.07 6.01 0.67
N LYS A 29 -1.19 6.94 0.29
CA LYS A 29 -1.41 7.86 -0.84
C LYS A 29 -1.57 7.12 -2.16
N ALA A 30 -0.74 6.11 -2.42
CA ALA A 30 -0.79 5.32 -3.65
C ALA A 30 -2.10 4.53 -3.75
N ALA A 31 -2.54 3.90 -2.65
CA ALA A 31 -3.80 3.17 -2.58
C ALA A 31 -5.01 4.10 -2.77
N ILE A 32 -5.04 5.26 -2.10
CA ILE A 32 -6.07 6.29 -2.32
C ILE A 32 -6.11 6.70 -3.79
N LYS A 33 -4.94 6.98 -4.38
CA LYS A 33 -4.85 7.38 -5.79
C LYS A 33 -5.40 6.33 -6.74
N ARG A 34 -5.10 5.06 -6.48
CA ARG A 34 -5.56 3.92 -7.29
C ARG A 34 -7.07 3.73 -7.21
N LEU A 35 -7.66 3.87 -6.01
CA LEU A 35 -9.10 3.61 -5.79
C LEU A 35 -9.99 4.83 -6.09
N TYR A 36 -9.54 6.02 -5.72
CA TYR A 36 -10.39 7.23 -5.65
C TYR A 36 -9.85 8.41 -6.45
N GLY A 37 -8.73 8.24 -7.15
CA GLY A 37 -8.08 9.28 -7.93
C GLY A 37 -7.25 10.24 -7.09
N ALA A 38 -6.88 11.38 -7.67
CA ALA A 38 -5.96 12.31 -7.02
C ALA A 38 -6.50 12.79 -5.67
N TRP A 39 -5.66 12.74 -4.64
CA TRP A 39 -5.94 13.48 -3.41
C TRP A 39 -5.61 14.96 -3.59
N THR A 40 -6.22 15.81 -2.79
CA THR A 40 -5.74 17.17 -2.53
C THR A 40 -5.68 17.38 -1.02
N SER A 41 -4.76 18.25 -0.58
CA SER A 41 -4.53 18.53 0.84
C SER A 41 -4.45 20.03 1.07
N GLU A 42 -5.11 20.51 2.11
CA GLU A 42 -5.06 21.89 2.57
C GLU A 42 -4.73 21.91 4.07
N LYS A 43 -3.67 22.64 4.44
CA LYS A 43 -3.22 22.70 5.84
C LYS A 43 -3.92 23.85 6.57
N HIS A 44 -4.55 23.53 7.70
CA HIS A 44 -5.28 24.47 8.56
C HIS A 44 -4.70 24.42 9.98
N GLY A 45 -3.69 25.25 10.25
CA GLY A 45 -3.04 25.29 11.56
C GLY A 45 -2.36 23.96 11.91
N VAL A 46 -2.94 23.23 12.85
CA VAL A 46 -2.45 21.91 13.32
C VAL A 46 -2.97 20.74 12.47
N ASP A 47 -4.06 20.91 11.75
CA ASP A 47 -4.70 19.83 11.01
C ASP A 47 -4.48 19.97 9.50
N THR A 48 -4.62 18.87 8.76
CA THR A 48 -4.66 18.89 7.30
C THR A 48 -5.98 18.35 6.81
N THR A 49 -6.74 19.15 6.07
CA THR A 49 -7.92 18.66 5.36
C THR A 49 -7.49 17.93 4.09
N LEU A 50 -7.99 16.73 3.89
CA LEU A 50 -7.83 15.97 2.65
C LEU A 50 -9.15 15.92 1.87
N ARG A 51 -9.04 15.88 0.54
CA ARG A 51 -10.16 15.57 -0.36
C ARG A 51 -9.76 14.51 -1.37
N PHE A 52 -10.59 13.49 -1.53
CA PHE A 52 -10.47 12.46 -2.57
C PHE A 52 -11.82 11.74 -2.75
N GLY A 53 -12.07 11.18 -3.94
CA GLY A 53 -13.32 10.46 -4.23
C GLY A 53 -14.61 11.26 -3.99
N GLY A 54 -14.55 12.59 -4.01
CA GLY A 54 -15.68 13.47 -3.71
C GLY A 54 -15.92 13.76 -2.22
N GLU A 55 -15.19 13.11 -1.33
CA GLU A 55 -15.35 13.22 0.12
C GLU A 55 -14.25 14.06 0.77
N GLN A 56 -14.50 14.48 2.01
CA GLN A 56 -13.58 15.27 2.82
C GLN A 56 -13.17 14.49 4.08
N PHE A 57 -11.89 14.60 4.41
CA PHE A 57 -11.26 13.93 5.54
C PHE A 57 -10.36 14.91 6.30
N VAL A 58 -10.05 14.57 7.54
CA VAL A 58 -9.00 15.22 8.34
C VAL A 58 -7.85 14.24 8.48
N LEU A 59 -6.66 14.69 8.12
CA LEU A 59 -5.41 14.03 8.45
C LEU A 59 -4.87 14.67 9.74
N MET A 60 -4.85 13.87 10.79
CA MET A 60 -4.19 14.18 12.05
C MET A 60 -2.82 13.52 12.05
N GLN A 61 -1.80 14.28 12.44
CA GLN A 61 -0.46 13.76 12.67
C GLN A 61 -0.12 14.00 14.13
N GLU A 62 -0.20 12.94 14.92
CA GLU A 62 0.10 12.98 16.35
C GLU A 62 1.32 12.11 16.64
N TRP A 63 2.42 12.77 17.01
CA TRP A 63 3.68 12.15 17.42
C TRP A 63 4.22 11.16 16.39
N ASP A 64 3.92 9.88 16.58
CA ASP A 64 4.42 8.74 15.81
C ASP A 64 3.33 8.04 15.00
N GLU A 65 2.09 8.55 15.01
CA GLU A 65 0.95 7.96 14.30
C GLU A 65 0.23 9.02 13.45
N ALA A 66 -0.21 8.59 12.27
CA ALA A 66 -1.05 9.37 11.39
C ALA A 66 -2.44 8.74 11.31
N ALA A 67 -3.48 9.59 11.36
CA ALA A 67 -4.86 9.16 11.30
C ALA A 67 -5.63 9.93 10.22
N ILE A 68 -6.36 9.22 9.37
CA ILE A 68 -7.33 9.81 8.43
C ILE A 68 -8.73 9.57 8.98
N LEU A 69 -9.41 10.67 9.30
CA LEU A 69 -10.78 10.68 9.81
C LEU A 69 -11.75 11.20 8.74
N PRO A 70 -12.82 10.47 8.42
CA PRO A 70 -13.83 10.91 7.46
C PRO A 70 -14.78 11.91 8.11
N LEU A 71 -15.23 12.91 7.34
CA LEU A 71 -16.24 13.87 7.79
C LEU A 71 -17.67 13.46 7.40
N SER A 72 -17.84 12.30 6.80
CA SER A 72 -19.13 11.77 6.35
C SER A 72 -19.16 10.23 6.45
N MET A 73 -20.37 9.67 6.43
CA MET A 73 -20.55 8.22 6.41
C MET A 73 -20.09 7.58 5.11
N ALA A 74 -20.22 8.29 3.99
CA ALA A 74 -19.66 7.84 2.71
C ALA A 74 -18.13 7.75 2.78
N GLY A 75 -17.48 8.74 3.41
CA GLY A 75 -16.04 8.70 3.66
C GLY A 75 -15.63 7.53 4.57
N ALA A 76 -16.43 7.19 5.58
CA ALA A 76 -16.17 6.02 6.44
C ALA A 76 -16.21 4.70 5.64
N GLU A 77 -17.20 4.53 4.76
CA GLU A 77 -17.24 3.38 3.86
C GLU A 77 -16.05 3.34 2.90
N MET A 78 -15.58 4.50 2.43
CA MET A 78 -14.36 4.55 1.61
C MET A 78 -13.13 4.06 2.40
N LEU A 79 -12.99 4.39 3.68
CA LEU A 79 -11.87 3.87 4.48
C LEU A 79 -11.95 2.36 4.69
N ARG A 80 -13.16 1.80 4.86
CA ARG A 80 -13.38 0.34 4.94
C ARG A 80 -12.95 -0.37 3.66
N VAL A 81 -13.22 0.22 2.50
CA VAL A 81 -12.80 -0.32 1.20
C VAL A 81 -11.30 -0.12 0.95
N LEU A 82 -10.72 0.97 1.44
CA LEU A 82 -9.30 1.28 1.31
C LEU A 82 -8.42 0.27 2.07
N LYS A 83 -8.82 -0.12 3.29
CA LYS A 83 -8.02 -0.97 4.18
C LYS A 83 -7.57 -2.30 3.56
N PRO A 84 -8.44 -3.12 2.93
CA PRO A 84 -8.01 -4.33 2.24
C PRO A 84 -6.99 -4.07 1.12
N SER A 85 -7.13 -2.97 0.38
CA SER A 85 -6.24 -2.66 -0.75
C SER A 85 -4.80 -2.30 -0.32
N LEU A 86 -4.62 -1.90 0.94
CA LEU A 86 -3.31 -1.65 1.55
C LEU A 86 -2.60 -2.98 1.83
N ALA A 87 -3.33 -4.02 2.24
CA ALA A 87 -2.78 -5.37 2.43
C ALA A 87 -2.36 -6.03 1.10
N ASP A 88 -3.12 -5.81 0.02
CA ASP A 88 -2.79 -6.36 -1.30
C ASP A 88 -1.53 -5.75 -1.91
N THR A 89 -1.22 -4.49 -1.57
CA THR A 89 -0.04 -3.78 -2.09
C THR A 89 1.24 -4.37 -1.50
N ALA A 90 1.23 -4.74 -0.22
CA ALA A 90 2.35 -5.41 0.45
C ALA A 90 2.67 -6.79 -0.16
N LEU A 91 1.64 -7.54 -0.58
CA LEU A 91 1.81 -8.85 -1.22
C LEU A 91 2.36 -8.76 -2.65
N PHE A 92 1.95 -7.74 -3.41
CA PHE A 92 2.42 -7.53 -4.78
C PHE A 92 3.91 -7.17 -4.81
N GLU A 93 4.36 -6.23 -3.98
CA GLU A 93 5.77 -5.84 -3.88
C GLU A 93 6.64 -7.01 -3.40
N SER A 94 6.16 -7.80 -2.43
CA SER A 94 6.85 -9.01 -1.97
C SER A 94 7.04 -10.05 -3.08
N THR A 95 6.04 -10.19 -3.96
CA THR A 95 6.11 -11.10 -5.11
C THR A 95 7.08 -10.59 -6.17
N MET A 96 7.15 -9.28 -6.41
CA MET A 96 8.11 -8.66 -7.33
C MET A 96 9.55 -8.78 -6.84
N GLU A 97 9.81 -8.53 -5.56
CA GLU A 97 11.15 -8.67 -4.98
C GLU A 97 11.62 -10.13 -4.96
N LEU A 98 10.73 -11.08 -4.63
CA LEU A 98 11.04 -12.52 -4.74
C LEU A 98 11.39 -12.91 -6.18
N SER A 99 10.61 -12.44 -7.17
CA SER A 99 10.88 -12.75 -8.58
C SER A 99 12.15 -12.06 -9.12
N ARG A 100 12.54 -10.90 -8.57
CA ARG A 100 13.83 -10.26 -8.83
C ARG A 100 15.00 -11.03 -8.22
N ALA A 101 14.90 -11.42 -6.96
CA ALA A 101 15.93 -12.21 -6.27
C ALA A 101 16.14 -13.57 -6.93
N VAL A 102 15.07 -14.25 -7.37
CA VAL A 102 15.16 -15.50 -8.12
C VAL A 102 15.92 -15.33 -9.45
N ARG A 103 15.77 -14.18 -10.12
CA ARG A 103 16.52 -13.88 -11.35
C ARG A 103 18.00 -13.63 -11.10
N GLU A 104 18.38 -13.06 -9.96
CA GLU A 104 19.78 -12.84 -9.60
C GLU A 104 20.50 -14.13 -9.17
N VAL A 105 19.78 -15.12 -8.62
CA VAL A 105 20.37 -16.38 -8.12
C VAL A 105 20.52 -17.46 -9.19
N GLN A 106 20.00 -17.28 -10.41
CA GLN A 106 20.25 -18.20 -11.53
C GLN A 106 21.21 -17.63 -12.60
N PRO A 107 22.54 -17.67 -12.38
CA PRO A 107 23.48 -17.53 -13.48
C PRO A 107 23.52 -18.87 -14.24
N GLU A 108 22.90 -18.88 -15.42
CA GLU A 108 23.18 -19.81 -16.53
C GLU A 108 23.00 -21.31 -16.24
N PHE A 109 21.74 -21.78 -16.29
CA PHE A 109 21.54 -23.17 -16.73
C PHE A 109 21.94 -23.28 -18.21
N ARG A 110 23.21 -23.63 -18.48
CA ARG A 110 23.63 -24.09 -19.81
C ARG A 110 23.23 -25.56 -19.93
N PRO A 111 22.27 -25.92 -20.79
CA PRO A 111 22.05 -27.33 -21.08
C PRO A 111 23.36 -27.93 -21.63
N PRO A 112 23.68 -29.20 -21.31
CA PRO A 112 24.86 -29.87 -21.86
C PRO A 112 24.82 -29.80 -23.39
N ASN A 113 25.93 -29.37 -23.99
CA ASN A 113 26.05 -29.29 -25.45
C ASN A 113 26.25 -30.72 -25.99
N ASP A 114 25.19 -31.35 -26.49
CA ASP A 114 25.17 -32.68 -27.10
C ASP A 114 25.93 -32.73 -28.45
N LYS A 115 27.22 -32.40 -28.45
CA LYS A 115 28.07 -32.45 -29.65
C LYS A 115 29.23 -33.45 -29.60
N ASN A 116 29.29 -34.34 -28.61
CA ASN A 116 30.34 -35.36 -28.51
C ASN A 116 29.82 -36.80 -28.41
N LEU A 117 28.86 -37.19 -29.24
CA LEU A 117 28.76 -38.59 -29.70
C LEU A 117 29.15 -38.66 -31.18
N LYS A 118 30.46 -38.57 -31.44
CA LYS A 118 31.05 -39.15 -32.64
C LYS A 118 31.87 -40.37 -32.22
N SER A 119 31.38 -41.52 -32.67
CA SER A 119 32.15 -42.70 -33.09
C SER A 119 33.13 -43.33 -32.10
N ALA A 120 32.65 -44.38 -31.44
CA ALA A 120 33.36 -45.67 -31.36
C ALA A 120 32.29 -46.71 -31.80
N GLY A 121 32.46 -47.43 -32.90
CA GLY A 121 33.60 -48.30 -33.20
C GLY A 121 33.11 -49.71 -32.94
#